data_AF-A0AAN7BGD1-F1
#
_entry.id   AF-A0AAN7BGD1-F1
#
_cell.length_a   1.000
_cell.length_b   1.000
_cell.length_c   1.000
_cell.angle_alpha   90.00
_cell.angle_beta   90.00
_cell.angle_gamma   90.00
#
_symmetry.space_group_name_H-M   'P 1'
#
loop_
_entity.id
_entity.type
_entity.pdbx_description
1 polymer ?
#
loop_
_entity_poly.entity_id
_entity_poly.type
_entity_poly.pdbx_seq_one_letter_code
_entity_poly.pdbx_strand_id
1 'polypeptide(L)' 'MSKRHLFSSLDGLVPKALRGIVASNPRLNLDETNRVVFDPESPKDIVSIISGGGSGHEPAWAGYVGSNMLAAS' A
#
# COMPACT_ATOMS: atom_id res chain seq x y z
N MET A 1 -22.09 -4.71 -0.49
CA MET A 1 -20.87 -4.81 -1.32
C MET A 1 -21.28 -5.13 -2.74
N SER A 2 -20.77 -4.39 -3.73
CA SER A 2 -20.99 -4.70 -5.15
C SER A 2 -20.50 -6.11 -5.46
N LYS A 3 -21.13 -6.80 -6.42
CA LYS A 3 -20.63 -8.05 -6.99
C LYS A 3 -19.86 -7.84 -8.31
N ARG A 4 -19.78 -6.59 -8.78
CA ARG A 4 -19.07 -6.22 -10.02
C ARG A 4 -17.63 -5.87 -9.68
N HIS A 5 -16.71 -6.74 -10.05
CA HIS A 5 -15.26 -6.57 -9.87
C HIS A 5 -14.53 -7.00 -11.14
N LEU A 6 -13.31 -6.51 -11.31
CA LEU A 6 -12.42 -6.94 -12.41
C LEU A 6 -11.94 -8.40 -12.23
N PHE A 7 -11.95 -8.90 -11.00
CA PHE A 7 -11.56 -10.27 -10.67
C PHE A 7 -12.78 -11.18 -10.56
N SER A 8 -12.61 -12.44 -10.98
CA SER A 8 -13.64 -13.48 -10.89
C SER A 8 -13.90 -13.97 -9.46
N SER A 9 -12.98 -13.74 -8.52
CA SER A 9 -13.15 -14.02 -7.09
C SER A 9 -12.77 -12.78 -6.25
N LEU A 10 -13.52 -12.60 -5.16
CA LEU A 10 -13.29 -11.56 -4.15
C LEU A 10 -12.18 -11.92 -3.15
N ASP A 11 -11.68 -13.15 -3.20
CA ASP A 11 -10.64 -13.60 -2.28
C ASP A 11 -9.32 -12.89 -2.58
N GLY A 12 -8.70 -12.35 -1.54
CA GLY A 12 -7.38 -11.73 -1.63
C GLY A 12 -7.33 -10.47 -2.50
N LEU A 13 -8.45 -9.75 -2.67
CA LEU A 13 -8.45 -8.48 -3.42
C LEU A 13 -7.42 -7.48 -2.88
N VAL A 14 -7.28 -7.37 -1.56
CA VAL A 14 -6.32 -6.46 -0.92
C VAL A 14 -4.87 -6.84 -1.25
N PRO A 15 -4.38 -8.08 -0.98
CA PRO A 15 -3.05 -8.49 -1.42
C PRO A 15 -2.80 -8.33 -2.92
N LYS A 16 -3.79 -8.60 -3.78
CA LYS A 16 -3.66 -8.39 -5.24
C LYS A 16 -3.43 -6.91 -5.57
N ALA A 17 -4.19 -6.00 -4.95
CA ALA A 17 -4.04 -4.56 -5.14
C ALA A 17 -2.67 -4.06 -4.65
N LEU A 18 -2.24 -4.48 -3.45
CA LEU A 18 -0.93 -4.07 -2.89
C LEU A 18 0.25 -4.54 -3.75
N ARG A 19 0.21 -5.80 -4.24
CA ARG A 19 1.21 -6.28 -5.20
C ARG A 19 1.20 -5.47 -6.49
N GLY A 20 0.03 -5.06 -6.98
CA GLY A 20 -0.10 -4.19 -8.14
C GLY A 20 0.52 -2.81 -7.94
N ILE A 21 0.34 -2.21 -6.76
CA ILE A 21 0.95 -0.91 -6.39
C ILE A 21 2.48 -1.00 -6.36
N VAL A 22 3.03 -2.02 -5.70
CA VAL A 22 4.49 -2.19 -5.64
C VAL A 22 5.08 -2.58 -7.00
N ALA A 23 4.34 -3.35 -7.81
CA ALA A 23 4.76 -3.66 -9.17
C ALA A 23 4.76 -2.42 -10.09
N SER A 24 3.87 -1.45 -9.87
CA SER A 24 3.80 -0.21 -10.66
C SER A 24 4.76 0.87 -10.17
N ASN A 25 5.19 0.81 -8.91
CA ASN A 25 6.16 1.73 -8.32
C ASN A 25 7.31 0.95 -7.62
N PRO A 26 8.42 0.66 -8.33
CA PRO A 26 9.56 -0.11 -7.79
C PRO A 26 10.29 0.55 -6.62
N ARG A 27 9.99 1.82 -6.29
CA ARG A 27 10.51 2.47 -5.07
C ARG A 27 9.86 1.93 -3.82
N LEU A 28 8.67 1.33 -3.91
CA LEU A 28 7.94 0.79 -2.77
C LEU A 28 8.29 -0.68 -2.56
N ASN A 29 8.11 -1.15 -1.34
CA ASN A 29 8.19 -2.56 -1.01
C ASN A 29 6.97 -3.00 -0.18
N LEU A 30 6.69 -4.30 -0.15
CA LEU A 30 5.50 -4.87 0.49
C LEU A 30 5.91 -5.92 1.53
N ASP A 31 5.57 -5.67 2.79
CA ASP A 31 5.44 -6.73 3.78
C ASP A 31 4.08 -7.39 3.59
N GLU A 32 4.07 -8.49 2.84
CA GLU A 32 2.81 -9.14 2.46
C GLU A 32 2.08 -9.78 3.64
N THR A 33 2.84 -10.25 4.65
CA THR A 33 2.29 -10.88 5.86
C THR A 33 1.47 -9.87 6.65
N ASN A 34 2.00 -8.66 6.80
CA ASN A 34 1.36 -7.58 7.56
C ASN A 34 0.53 -6.62 6.69
N ARG A 35 0.58 -6.77 5.36
CA ARG A 35 -0.08 -5.91 4.37
C ARG A 35 0.36 -4.44 4.46
N VAL A 36 1.65 -4.23 4.70
CA VAL A 36 2.25 -2.90 4.82
C VAL A 36 3.03 -2.56 3.56
N VAL A 37 2.71 -1.42 2.95
CA VAL A 37 3.51 -0.82 1.89
C VAL A 37 4.44 0.21 2.51
N PHE A 38 5.73 0.18 2.16
CA PHE A 38 6.71 1.09 2.75
C PHE A 38 7.76 1.53 1.71
N ASP A 39 8.39 2.68 1.98
CA ASP A 39 9.56 3.15 1.24
C ASP A 39 10.84 2.65 1.94
N PRO A 40 11.59 1.68 1.36
CA PRO A 40 12.82 1.16 1.96
C PRO A 40 13.93 2.22 2.04
N GLU A 41 13.85 3.28 1.24
CA GLU A 41 14.79 4.40 1.21
C GLU A 41 14.32 5.59 2.09
N SER A 42 13.29 5.40 2.93
CA SER A 42 12.84 6.43 3.87
C SER A 42 14.00 6.88 4.79
N PRO A 43 14.24 8.19 4.96
CA PRO A 43 15.34 8.68 5.79
C PRO A 43 15.15 8.28 7.26
N LYS A 44 16.26 7.88 7.91
CA LYS A 44 16.28 7.35 9.29
C LYS A 44 16.63 8.39 10.35
N ASP A 45 17.06 9.57 9.92
CA ASP A 45 17.47 10.71 10.74
C ASP A 45 16.36 11.75 10.91
N ILE A 46 15.17 11.49 10.36
CA ILE A 46 13.97 12.30 10.51
C ILE A 46 12.82 11.50 11.14
N VAL A 47 11.82 12.20 11.66
CA VAL A 47 10.62 11.56 12.21
C VAL A 47 9.84 10.87 11.09
N SER A 48 9.66 9.55 11.21
CA SER A 48 8.82 8.78 10.29
C SER A 48 7.34 8.98 10.59
N ILE A 49 6.56 9.27 9.56
CA ILE A 49 5.09 9.37 9.65
C ILE A 49 4.49 8.11 9.02
N ILE A 50 3.58 7.48 9.75
CA ILE A 50 2.82 6.31 9.29
C ILE A 50 1.32 6.59 9.41
N SER A 51 0.53 6.02 8.51
CA SER A 51 -0.93 6.07 8.56
C SER A 51 -1.50 4.77 8.04
N GLY A 52 -2.82 4.57 8.13
CA GLY A 52 -3.42 3.32 7.72
C GLY A 52 -4.92 3.31 7.91
N GLY A 53 -5.58 2.29 7.35
CA GLY A 53 -7.03 2.12 7.42
C GLY A 53 -7.51 0.94 6.57
N GLY A 54 -8.82 0.74 6.52
CA GLY A 54 -9.41 -0.29 5.68
C GLY A 54 -9.24 0.01 4.18
N SER A 55 -9.01 -1.04 3.38
CA SER A 55 -9.00 -0.97 1.91
C SER A 55 -10.34 -0.51 1.34
N GLY A 56 -10.36 0.05 0.12
CA GLY A 56 -11.54 0.60 -0.53
C GLY A 56 -11.58 2.14 -0.57
N HIS A 57 -10.57 2.78 0.01
CA HIS A 57 -10.33 4.23 -0.04
C HIS A 57 -9.11 4.60 -0.89
N GLU A 58 -8.63 3.67 -1.74
CA GLU A 58 -7.48 3.91 -2.62
C GLU A 58 -7.67 5.23 -3.41
N PRO A 59 -6.66 6.13 -3.45
CA PRO A 59 -5.24 5.87 -3.17
C PRO A 59 -4.85 5.87 -1.69
N ALA A 60 -5.74 6.21 -0.77
CA ALA A 60 -5.44 6.15 0.65
C ALA A 60 -5.25 4.68 1.10
N TRP A 61 -4.15 4.30 1.76
CA TRP A 61 -3.00 5.10 2.17
C TRP A 61 -1.71 4.77 1.40
N ALA A 62 -1.66 3.61 0.73
CA ALA A 62 -0.48 3.12 0.02
C ALA A 62 0.00 4.07 -1.10
N GLY A 63 -0.90 4.85 -1.70
CA GLY A 63 -0.54 5.87 -2.69
C GLY A 63 0.13 7.12 -2.09
N TYR A 64 0.17 7.25 -0.76
CA TYR A 64 0.82 8.35 -0.05
C TYR A 64 2.17 7.93 0.57
N VAL A 65 2.61 6.70 0.35
CA VAL A 65 3.92 6.23 0.81
C VAL A 65 5.00 6.76 -0.14
N GLY A 66 5.99 7.44 0.42
CA GLY A 66 7.13 7.98 -0.30
C GLY A 66 7.69 9.26 0.31
N SER A 67 8.70 9.80 -0.37
CA SER A 67 9.46 10.97 0.10
C SER A 67 8.55 12.17 0.42
N ASN A 68 8.78 12.79 1.57
CA ASN A 68 8.02 13.93 2.11
C ASN A 68 6.55 13.65 2.46
N MET A 69 6.11 12.37 2.48
CA MET A 69 4.80 11.96 2.96
C MET A 69 4.92 10.83 3.99
N LEU A 70 4.29 9.66 3.76
CA LEU A 70 4.32 8.53 4.69
C LEU A 70 5.56 7.67 4.43
N ALA A 71 6.22 7.24 5.49
CA ALA A 71 7.28 6.22 5.41
C ALA A 71 6.69 4.83 5.12
N ALA A 72 5.49 4.57 5.65
CA ALA A 72 4.75 3.32 5.46
C ALA A 72 3.24 3.51 5.68
N SER A 73 2.45 2.58 5.14
CA SER A 73 1.01 2.47 5.38
C SER A 73 0.48 1.05 5.40
#